data_AF-A0A836TXB0-F1
#
_entry.id   AF-A0A836TXB0-F1
#
_cell.length_a   1.000
_cell.length_b   1.000
_cell.length_c   1.000
_cell.angle_alpha   90.00
_cell.angle_beta   90.00
_cell.angle_gamma   90.00
#
_symmetry.space_group_name_H-M   'P 1'
#
loop_
_entity.id
_entity.type
_entity.pdbx_description
1 polymer ?
#
loop_
_entity_poly.entity_id
_entity_poly.type
_entity_poly.pdbx_seq_one_letter_code
_entity_poly.pdbx_strand_id
1 'polypeptide(L)'
;MTSDLANPAFDYVALGHVHRHQDLNPGGMPAVVYSGSVERVDFGEERETKGFCSICIDVQGGRRTTSYEFISTPARPFVTIDVDVTGDDEPTAAILKAIGRSNLRDAILRVRYSAAAGQRIDTAAIRRALGESSVHHVAIIAPNITPRERQRRSAVPQDAGTGFALERFIDNRPDLQPHREDLRRYAVQLERDLTLDARGDDS
;
A
#
# COMPACT_ATOMS: atom_id res chain seq x y z
N MET A 1 2.43 17.43 -13.80
CA MET A 1 2.82 17.12 -12.41
C MET A 1 4.29 17.48 -12.16
N THR A 2 5.27 16.82 -12.78
CA THR A 2 6.69 17.18 -12.64
C THR A 2 7.04 18.54 -13.26
N SER A 3 6.42 18.91 -14.38
CA SER A 3 6.69 20.18 -15.08
C SER A 3 6.38 21.45 -14.27
N ASP A 4 5.39 21.43 -13.38
CA ASP A 4 5.01 22.62 -12.60
C ASP A 4 5.90 22.80 -11.37
N LEU A 5 6.38 21.69 -10.81
CA LEU A 5 7.25 21.66 -9.63
C LEU A 5 8.73 21.87 -10.01
N ALA A 6 9.17 21.42 -11.18
CA ALA A 6 10.53 21.60 -11.69
C ALA A 6 10.74 23.00 -12.29
N ASN A 7 10.30 24.04 -11.59
CA ASN A 7 10.48 25.42 -12.04
C ASN A 7 11.95 25.85 -11.85
N PRO A 8 12.66 26.27 -12.91
CA PRO A 8 14.08 26.65 -12.84
C PRO A 8 14.35 27.92 -12.01
N ALA A 9 13.31 28.62 -11.55
CA ALA A 9 13.45 29.71 -10.58
C ALA A 9 13.84 29.24 -9.17
N PHE A 10 13.67 27.95 -8.86
CA PHE A 10 14.08 27.36 -7.58
C PHE A 10 15.41 26.61 -7.70
N ASP A 11 16.17 26.58 -6.62
CA ASP A 11 17.42 25.84 -6.50
C ASP A 11 17.19 24.37 -6.08
N TYR A 12 16.14 24.13 -5.30
CA TYR A 12 15.71 22.82 -4.80
C TYR A 12 14.24 22.90 -4.36
N VAL A 13 13.47 21.83 -4.57
CA VAL A 13 12.07 21.74 -4.15
C VAL A 13 11.90 20.59 -3.15
N ALA A 14 11.69 20.96 -1.88
CA ALA A 14 11.45 20.02 -0.79
C ALA A 14 9.96 19.67 -0.70
N LEU A 15 9.62 18.40 -0.88
CA LEU A 15 8.27 17.87 -0.76
C LEU A 15 8.11 17.06 0.53
N GLY A 16 6.88 17.02 1.07
CA GLY A 16 6.51 16.28 2.28
C GLY A 16 5.23 15.45 2.09
N HIS A 17 4.62 14.92 3.15
CA HIS A 17 3.39 14.08 3.12
C HIS A 17 3.59 12.62 2.67
N VAL A 18 4.56 12.33 1.80
CA VAL A 18 4.93 10.96 1.43
C VAL A 18 6.05 10.45 2.34
N HIS A 19 5.85 9.30 2.99
CA HIS A 19 6.81 8.72 3.93
C HIS A 19 7.97 7.96 3.27
N ARG A 20 7.86 7.73 1.96
CA ARG A 20 8.89 7.11 1.15
C ARG A 20 9.76 8.18 0.49
N HIS A 21 11.08 8.02 0.57
CA HIS A 21 12.00 8.84 -0.20
C HIS A 21 11.84 8.59 -1.70
N GLN A 22 11.73 9.67 -2.48
CA GLN A 22 11.66 9.62 -3.95
C GLN A 22 12.08 10.96 -4.56
N ASP A 23 12.84 10.89 -5.65
CA ASP A 23 13.15 12.02 -6.52
C ASP A 23 12.20 12.01 -7.70
N LEU A 24 11.40 13.08 -7.84
CA LEU A 24 10.47 13.26 -8.95
C LEU A 24 11.12 13.90 -10.18
N ASN A 25 12.32 14.49 -10.05
CA ASN A 25 13.03 15.11 -11.16
C ASN A 25 14.48 14.59 -11.25
N PRO A 26 14.68 13.27 -11.42
CA PRO A 26 16.01 12.67 -11.37
C PRO A 26 16.91 13.23 -12.48
N GLY A 27 18.05 13.78 -12.08
CA GLY A 27 19.02 14.41 -12.98
C GLY A 27 18.58 15.78 -13.53
N GLY A 28 17.40 16.26 -13.16
CA GLY A 28 16.90 17.59 -13.51
C GLY A 28 17.26 18.65 -12.46
N MET A 29 17.15 19.92 -12.86
CA MET A 29 17.37 21.06 -11.97
C MET A 29 16.14 21.99 -12.03
N PRO A 30 15.53 22.33 -10.88
CA PRO A 30 15.87 21.88 -9.52
C PRO A 30 15.54 20.41 -9.27
N ALA A 31 16.24 19.79 -8.31
CA ALA A 31 15.80 18.51 -7.76
C ALA A 31 14.45 18.69 -7.05
N VAL A 32 13.53 17.73 -7.22
CA VAL A 32 12.18 17.76 -6.67
C VAL A 32 11.97 16.50 -5.84
N VAL A 33 12.17 16.61 -4.53
CA VAL A 33 12.43 15.43 -3.70
C VAL A 33 11.47 15.36 -2.53
N TYR A 34 10.84 14.20 -2.35
CA TYR A 34 10.28 13.81 -1.06
C TYR A 34 11.39 13.21 -0.22
N SER A 35 11.65 13.81 0.94
CA SER A 35 12.64 13.31 1.88
C SER A 35 12.24 11.98 2.51
N GLY A 36 10.94 11.71 2.59
CA GLY A 36 10.40 10.56 3.31
C GLY A 36 10.37 10.80 4.82
N SER A 37 10.12 9.73 5.57
CA SER A 37 10.20 9.74 7.03
C SER A 37 11.59 9.28 7.52
N VAL A 38 11.95 9.72 8.72
CA VAL A 38 13.20 9.32 9.40
C VAL A 38 13.08 7.92 10.03
N GLU A 39 11.85 7.48 10.31
CA GLU A 39 11.49 6.19 10.91
C GLU A 39 10.34 5.54 10.15
N ARG A 40 10.12 4.25 10.40
CA ARG A 40 8.96 3.52 9.86
C ARG A 40 7.73 3.76 10.74
N VAL A 41 6.61 4.11 10.11
CA VAL A 41 5.33 4.32 10.82
C VAL A 41 4.54 3.01 10.93
N ASP A 42 4.60 2.18 9.88
CA ASP A 42 3.91 0.90 9.85
C ASP A 42 4.68 -0.17 9.04
N PHE A 43 4.11 -1.38 8.98
CA PHE A 43 4.69 -2.51 8.26
C PHE A 43 4.59 -2.41 6.73
N GLY A 44 3.85 -1.46 6.17
CA GLY A 44 3.91 -1.14 4.74
C GLY A 44 5.25 -0.54 4.34
N GLU A 45 5.91 0.11 5.29
CA GLU A 45 7.23 0.74 5.13
C GLU A 45 8.40 -0.19 5.51
N GLU A 46 8.13 -1.47 5.79
CA GLU A 46 9.12 -2.47 6.24
C GLU A 46 10.36 -2.51 5.35
N ARG A 47 10.18 -2.42 4.02
CA ARG A 47 11.25 -2.50 3.03
C ARG A 47 11.82 -1.15 2.61
N GLU A 48 11.32 -0.06 3.18
CA GLU A 48 11.78 1.27 2.82
C GLU A 48 13.05 1.63 3.58
N THR A 49 13.99 2.26 2.87
CA THR A 49 15.13 2.91 3.51
C THR A 49 14.65 4.25 4.05
N LYS A 50 14.89 4.50 5.33
CA LYS A 50 14.52 5.74 6.01
C LYS A 50 15.74 6.60 6.20
N GLY A 51 15.52 7.91 6.31
CA GLY A 51 16.62 8.86 6.31
C GLY A 51 16.18 10.30 6.17
N PHE A 52 17.12 11.13 5.76
CA PHE A 52 16.90 12.55 5.48
C PHE A 52 17.74 12.99 4.28
N CYS A 53 17.40 14.13 3.68
CA CYS A 53 18.18 14.72 2.61
C CYS A 53 19.10 15.82 3.19
N SER A 54 20.38 15.75 2.89
CA SER A 54 21.33 16.84 3.09
C SER A 54 21.42 17.64 1.80
N ILE A 55 21.20 18.95 1.86
CA ILE A 55 21.19 19.83 0.69
C ILE A 55 22.31 20.85 0.85
N CYS A 56 23.14 21.00 -0.17
CA CYS A 56 24.20 21.99 -0.23
C CYS A 56 23.95 22.93 -1.40
N ILE A 57 23.91 24.23 -1.12
CA ILE A 57 23.76 25.29 -2.12
C ILE A 57 25.00 26.18 -2.02
N ASP A 58 25.90 26.02 -2.98
CA ASP A 58 27.13 26.79 -3.09
C ASP A 58 26.95 27.98 -4.03
N VAL A 59 27.67 29.07 -3.74
CA VAL A 59 27.72 30.25 -4.61
C VAL A 59 29.15 30.48 -5.06
N GLN A 60 29.41 30.28 -6.35
CA GLN A 60 30.72 30.54 -6.94
C GLN A 60 30.58 31.49 -8.14
N GLY A 61 31.32 32.60 -8.13
CA GLY A 61 31.32 33.57 -9.22
C GLY A 61 29.94 34.18 -9.53
N GLY A 62 29.05 34.28 -8.54
CA GLY A 62 27.67 34.76 -8.71
C GLY A 62 26.67 33.73 -9.23
N ARG A 63 27.11 32.49 -9.51
CA ARG A 63 26.26 31.38 -9.92
C ARG A 63 26.03 30.42 -8.75
N ARG A 64 24.77 30.04 -8.52
CA ARG A 64 24.40 29.02 -7.53
C ARG A 64 24.56 27.62 -8.12
N THR A 65 25.08 26.70 -7.32
CA THR A 65 25.17 25.28 -7.63
C THR A 65 24.55 24.51 -6.47
N THR A 66 23.57 23.67 -6.77
CA THR A 66 22.84 22.91 -5.76
C THR A 66 23.08 21.42 -5.94
N SER A 67 23.37 20.74 -4.83
CA SER A 67 23.45 19.29 -4.76
C SER A 67 22.67 18.79 -3.54
N TYR A 68 22.23 17.54 -3.59
CA TYR A 68 21.64 16.89 -2.44
C TYR A 68 22.10 15.43 -2.36
N GLU A 69 22.10 14.90 -1.14
CA GLU A 69 22.38 13.51 -0.83
C GLU A 69 21.33 12.98 0.15
N PHE A 70 20.82 11.78 -0.12
CA PHE A 70 19.98 11.07 0.85
C PHE A 70 20.85 10.27 1.82
N ILE A 71 20.78 10.61 3.10
CA ILE A 71 21.53 9.97 4.18
C ILE A 71 20.58 9.03 4.92
N SER A 72 20.88 7.74 4.87
CA SER A 72 20.09 6.73 5.57
C SER A 72 20.31 6.79 7.08
N THR A 73 19.25 6.53 7.83
CA THR A 73 19.30 6.40 9.29
C THR A 73 19.27 4.93 9.70
N PRO A 74 19.78 4.58 10.89
CA PRO A 74 19.62 3.25 11.46
C PRO A 74 18.18 3.04 11.99
N ALA A 75 17.19 3.35 11.16
CA ALA A 75 15.78 3.30 11.50
C ALA A 75 15.38 1.90 11.94
N ARG A 76 14.55 1.85 12.99
CA ARG A 76 14.19 0.60 13.65
C ARG A 76 13.60 -0.38 12.63
N PRO A 77 14.08 -1.63 12.57
CA PRO A 77 13.55 -2.59 11.63
C PRO A 77 12.13 -2.98 12.01
N PHE A 78 11.24 -3.00 11.02
CA PHE A 78 9.97 -3.70 11.11
C PHE A 78 10.18 -5.04 10.41
N VAL A 79 9.75 -6.13 11.03
CA VAL A 79 9.95 -7.48 10.48
C VAL A 79 8.63 -8.22 10.47
N THR A 80 8.21 -8.67 9.30
CA THR A 80 7.10 -9.60 9.15
C THR A 80 7.61 -11.03 8.96
N ILE A 81 7.15 -11.94 9.82
CA ILE A 81 7.38 -13.38 9.65
C ILE A 81 6.07 -14.03 9.23
N ASP A 82 6.02 -14.48 7.98
CA ASP A 82 4.92 -15.25 7.43
C ASP A 82 5.28 -16.73 7.41
N VAL A 83 4.46 -17.57 8.04
CA VAL A 83 4.69 -19.02 8.13
C VAL A 83 3.42 -19.76 7.74
N ASP A 84 3.53 -20.72 6.83
CA ASP A 84 2.46 -21.69 6.61
C ASP A 84 2.76 -22.93 7.43
N VAL A 85 1.87 -23.27 8.37
CA VAL A 85 1.95 -24.48 9.20
C VAL A 85 0.78 -25.43 8.90
N THR A 86 0.11 -25.27 7.77
CA THR A 86 -1.01 -26.12 7.37
C THR A 86 -0.53 -27.56 7.21
N GLY A 87 -1.06 -28.46 8.03
CA GLY A 87 -0.69 -29.87 8.03
C GLY A 87 0.58 -30.21 8.83
N ASP A 88 1.18 -29.24 9.52
CA ASP A 88 2.25 -29.53 10.48
C ASP A 88 1.68 -30.21 11.74
N ASP A 89 2.35 -31.28 12.19
CA ASP A 89 2.03 -31.98 13.45
C ASP A 89 2.25 -31.08 14.68
N GLU A 90 3.27 -30.22 14.63
CA GLU A 90 3.64 -29.29 15.71
C GLU A 90 3.68 -27.82 15.22
N PRO A 91 2.52 -27.20 14.93
CA PRO A 91 2.44 -25.86 14.33
C PRO A 91 3.11 -24.76 15.16
N THR A 92 2.98 -24.84 16.49
CA THR A 92 3.58 -23.86 17.39
C THR A 92 5.11 -23.93 17.33
N ALA A 93 5.68 -25.15 17.28
CA ALA A 93 7.13 -25.34 17.17
C ALA A 93 7.66 -24.88 15.81
N ALA A 94 6.92 -25.12 14.73
CA ALA A 94 7.27 -24.64 13.39
C ALA A 94 7.34 -23.11 13.33
N ILE A 95 6.37 -22.40 13.94
CA ILE A 95 6.39 -20.93 14.03
C ILE A 95 7.60 -20.44 14.85
N LEU A 96 7.86 -21.05 16.01
CA LEU A 96 9.02 -20.70 16.84
C LEU A 96 10.35 -20.89 16.10
N LYS A 97 10.46 -21.97 15.32
CA LYS A 97 11.63 -22.25 14.49
C LYS A 97 11.80 -21.19 13.39
N ALA A 98 10.71 -20.74 12.77
CA ALA A 98 10.75 -19.66 11.78
C ALA A 98 11.19 -18.33 12.42
N ILE A 99 10.69 -18.02 13.62
CA ILE A 99 11.10 -16.85 14.40
C ILE A 99 12.60 -16.90 14.69
N GLY A 100 13.13 -18.04 15.14
CA GLY A 100 14.54 -18.21 15.49
C GLY A 100 15.53 -18.10 14.32
N ARG A 101 15.06 -18.12 13.06
CA ARG A 101 15.91 -17.94 11.87
C ARG A 101 16.13 -16.47 11.51
N SER A 102 15.31 -15.57 12.04
CA SER A 102 15.33 -14.15 11.70
C SER A 102 16.16 -13.37 12.72
N ASN A 103 16.93 -12.38 12.25
CA ASN A 103 17.53 -11.41 13.15
C ASN A 103 16.47 -10.41 13.58
N LEU A 104 16.11 -10.43 14.86
CA LEU A 104 15.03 -9.62 15.41
C LEU A 104 15.51 -8.56 16.40
N ARG A 105 16.82 -8.31 16.46
CA ARG A 105 17.41 -7.32 17.36
C ARG A 105 16.77 -5.95 17.15
N ASP A 106 16.23 -5.39 18.23
CA ASP A 106 15.57 -4.09 18.29
C ASP A 106 14.35 -3.93 17.36
N ALA A 107 13.86 -5.01 16.75
CA ALA A 107 12.81 -4.97 15.74
C ALA A 107 11.40 -4.81 16.33
N ILE A 108 10.50 -4.22 15.53
CA ILE A 108 9.06 -4.34 15.69
C ILE A 108 8.60 -5.54 14.88
N LEU A 109 8.15 -6.59 15.56
CA LEU A 109 7.79 -7.88 14.95
C LEU A 109 6.29 -8.00 14.71
N ARG A 110 5.93 -8.50 13.53
CA ARG A 110 4.59 -9.03 13.21
C ARG A 110 4.74 -10.47 12.73
N VAL A 111 4.00 -11.38 13.36
CA VAL A 111 3.94 -12.79 12.94
C VAL A 111 2.57 -13.05 12.32
N ARG A 112 2.55 -13.58 11.10
CA ARG A 112 1.34 -14.10 10.47
C ARG A 112 1.51 -15.57 10.16
N TYR A 113 0.45 -16.36 10.38
CA TYR A 113 0.52 -17.79 10.14
C TYR A 113 -0.71 -18.34 9.41
N SER A 114 -0.52 -19.29 8.50
CA SER A 114 -1.60 -20.09 7.91
C SER A 114 -1.69 -21.43 8.63
N ALA A 115 -2.90 -21.89 8.95
CA ALA A 115 -3.13 -23.15 9.66
C ALA A 115 -4.40 -23.83 9.15
N ALA A 116 -4.45 -25.16 9.23
CA ALA A 116 -5.65 -25.92 8.90
C ALA A 116 -6.79 -25.64 9.89
N ALA A 117 -8.03 -25.82 9.45
CA ALA A 117 -9.19 -25.68 10.33
C ALA A 117 -9.10 -26.65 11.51
N GLY A 118 -9.23 -26.13 12.74
CA GLY A 118 -9.13 -26.91 13.97
C GLY A 118 -7.69 -27.15 14.47
N GLN A 119 -6.67 -26.74 13.72
CA GLN A 119 -5.28 -26.81 14.16
C GLN A 119 -5.03 -25.75 15.24
N ARG A 120 -4.67 -26.19 16.45
CA ARG A 120 -4.50 -25.32 17.61
C ARG A 120 -3.10 -24.70 17.64
N ILE A 121 -3.03 -23.38 17.72
CA ILE A 121 -1.77 -22.63 17.88
C ILE A 121 -1.73 -22.00 19.27
N ASP A 122 -0.66 -22.26 20.01
CA ASP A 122 -0.41 -21.64 21.31
C ASP A 122 0.31 -20.29 21.13
N THR A 123 -0.47 -19.23 20.92
CA THR A 123 0.04 -17.87 20.83
C THR A 123 0.66 -17.36 22.13
N ALA A 124 0.29 -17.92 23.29
CA ALA A 124 0.89 -17.56 24.57
C ALA A 124 2.31 -18.13 24.69
N ALA A 125 2.54 -19.37 24.22
CA ALA A 125 3.87 -19.93 24.10
C ALA A 125 4.76 -19.11 23.16
N ILE A 126 4.23 -18.69 22.00
CA ILE A 126 4.95 -17.83 21.05
C ILE A 126 5.35 -16.50 21.70
N ARG A 127 4.42 -15.85 22.42
CA ARG A 127 4.72 -14.60 23.15
C ARG A 127 5.77 -14.79 24.23
N ARG A 128 5.73 -15.87 25.00
CA ARG A 128 6.73 -16.17 26.04
C ARG A 128 8.12 -16.31 25.44
N ALA A 129 8.26 -17.11 24.38
CA ALA A 129 9.54 -17.28 23.70
C ALA A 129 10.09 -15.97 23.10
N LEU A 130 9.19 -15.10 22.60
CA LEU A 130 9.58 -13.78 22.11
C LEU A 130 9.97 -12.81 23.23
N GLY A 131 9.41 -12.95 24.43
CA GLY A 131 9.81 -12.16 25.60
C GLY A 131 11.26 -12.39 26.04
N GLU A 132 11.83 -13.55 25.71
CA GLU A 132 13.23 -13.90 25.96
C GLU A 132 14.17 -13.50 24.80
N SER A 133 13.61 -12.97 23.71
CA SER A 133 14.36 -12.58 22.51
C SER A 133 14.77 -11.10 22.52
N SER A 134 15.72 -10.72 21.67
CA SER A 134 16.16 -9.33 21.49
C SER A 134 15.16 -8.43 20.72
N VAL A 135 13.91 -8.87 20.58
CA VAL A 135 12.83 -8.11 19.93
C VAL A 135 12.49 -6.91 20.79
N HIS A 136 12.33 -5.74 20.17
CA HIS A 136 11.87 -4.56 20.91
C HIS A 136 10.39 -4.64 21.25
N HIS A 137 9.57 -5.01 20.27
CA HIS A 137 8.13 -5.11 20.46
C HIS A 137 7.49 -6.14 19.53
N VAL A 138 6.55 -6.92 20.06
CA VAL A 138 5.72 -7.83 19.28
C VAL A 138 4.36 -7.16 19.06
N ALA A 139 4.16 -6.61 17.87
CA ALA A 139 2.95 -5.86 17.56
C ALA A 139 1.74 -6.79 17.41
N ILE A 140 1.86 -7.84 16.59
CA ILE A 140 0.76 -8.73 16.22
C ILE A 140 1.27 -10.16 16.05
N ILE A 141 0.50 -11.12 16.55
CA ILE A 141 0.57 -12.55 16.21
C ILE A 141 -0.84 -12.96 15.82
N ALA A 142 -1.08 -13.23 14.54
CA ALA A 142 -2.42 -13.48 14.02
C ALA A 142 -2.41 -14.47 12.85
N PRO A 143 -3.52 -15.19 12.60
CA PRO A 143 -3.63 -15.98 11.38
C PRO A 143 -3.56 -15.06 10.16
N ASN A 144 -3.00 -15.58 9.06
CA ASN A 144 -2.99 -14.92 7.78
C ASN A 144 -4.40 -15.03 7.19
N ILE A 145 -5.21 -14.01 7.44
CA ILE A 145 -6.48 -13.87 6.76
C ILE A 145 -6.11 -13.34 5.38
N THR A 146 -6.04 -14.24 4.38
CA THR A 146 -5.96 -13.81 2.98
C THR A 146 -7.08 -12.81 2.81
N PRO A 147 -6.79 -11.51 2.54
CA PRO A 147 -7.85 -10.58 2.21
C PRO A 147 -8.57 -11.24 1.06
N ARG A 148 -9.87 -11.54 1.21
CA ARG A 148 -10.72 -11.87 0.08
C ARG A 148 -10.35 -10.84 -0.95
N GLU A 149 -9.73 -11.31 -2.05
CA GLU A 149 -9.24 -10.45 -3.11
C GLU A 149 -10.34 -9.42 -3.28
N ARG A 150 -10.04 -8.13 -3.03
CA ARG A 150 -10.99 -7.08 -3.38
C ARG A 150 -11.17 -7.34 -4.85
N GLN A 151 -12.23 -8.05 -5.23
CA GLN A 151 -12.62 -8.28 -6.61
C GLN A 151 -12.47 -6.91 -7.20
N ARG A 152 -11.43 -6.75 -8.02
CA ARG A 152 -11.04 -5.43 -8.50
C ARG A 152 -12.33 -4.89 -9.05
N ARG A 153 -12.90 -3.85 -8.41
CA ARG A 153 -14.06 -3.18 -8.96
C ARG A 153 -13.63 -2.90 -10.38
N SER A 154 -14.27 -3.56 -11.35
CA SER A 154 -13.95 -3.40 -12.75
C SER A 154 -13.84 -1.90 -12.95
N ALA A 155 -12.66 -1.41 -13.30
CA ALA A 155 -12.47 0.02 -13.50
C ALA A 155 -13.47 0.40 -14.59
N VAL A 156 -14.54 1.10 -14.21
CA VAL A 156 -15.49 1.65 -15.17
C VAL A 156 -14.78 2.90 -15.69
N PRO A 157 -14.36 2.92 -16.96
CA PRO A 157 -13.80 4.13 -17.56
C PRO A 157 -14.78 5.30 -17.38
N GLN A 158 -14.29 6.52 -17.14
CA GLN A 158 -15.17 7.68 -16.91
C GLN A 158 -16.04 8.03 -18.14
N ASP A 159 -15.66 7.53 -19.31
CA ASP A 159 -16.34 7.62 -20.61
C ASP A 159 -17.24 6.42 -20.93
N ALA A 160 -17.40 5.48 -20.00
CA ALA A 160 -18.31 4.35 -20.19
C ALA A 160 -19.78 4.78 -20.10
N GLY A 161 -20.55 4.49 -21.15
CA GLY A 161 -22.01 4.65 -21.12
C GLY A 161 -22.67 3.79 -20.03
N THR A 162 -23.85 4.20 -19.57
CA THR A 162 -24.61 3.56 -18.47
C THR A 162 -24.77 2.06 -18.68
N GLY A 163 -25.02 1.64 -19.93
CA GLY A 163 -25.12 0.22 -20.30
C GLY A 163 -23.86 -0.57 -19.93
N PHE A 164 -22.68 -0.08 -20.31
CA PHE A 164 -21.40 -0.74 -19.97
C PHE A 164 -21.15 -0.78 -18.46
N ALA A 165 -21.48 0.31 -17.75
CA ALA A 165 -21.36 0.37 -16.29
C ALA A 165 -22.28 -0.67 -15.60
N LEU A 166 -23.52 -0.81 -16.08
CA LEU A 166 -24.48 -1.79 -15.57
C LEU A 166 -24.03 -3.23 -15.84
N GLU A 167 -23.50 -3.51 -17.03
CA GLU A 167 -22.97 -4.83 -17.36
C GLU A 167 -21.83 -5.22 -16.41
N ARG A 168 -20.87 -4.32 -16.22
CA ARG A 168 -19.75 -4.52 -15.28
C ARG A 168 -20.21 -4.67 -13.83
N PHE A 169 -21.32 -4.04 -13.45
CA PHE A 169 -21.91 -4.18 -12.13
C PHE A 169 -22.54 -5.57 -11.92
N ILE A 170 -23.31 -6.06 -12.90
CA ILE A 170 -23.94 -7.39 -12.86
C ILE A 170 -22.87 -8.49 -12.86
N ASP A 171 -21.80 -8.34 -13.66
CA ASP A 171 -20.70 -9.31 -13.72
C ASP A 171 -20.01 -9.52 -12.35
N ASN A 172 -20.03 -8.51 -11.48
CA ASN A 172 -19.45 -8.56 -10.14
C ASN A 172 -20.44 -9.00 -9.04
N ARG A 173 -21.68 -9.36 -9.40
CA ARG A 173 -22.76 -9.73 -8.46
C ARG A 173 -23.45 -11.02 -8.92
N PRO A 174 -22.99 -12.19 -8.44
CA PRO A 174 -23.58 -13.49 -8.79
C PRO A 174 -25.09 -13.58 -8.50
N ASP A 175 -25.55 -12.86 -7.47
CA ASP A 175 -26.96 -12.74 -7.06
C ASP A 175 -27.84 -12.03 -8.10
N LEU A 176 -27.25 -11.22 -8.98
CA LEU A 176 -27.98 -10.46 -10.01
C LEU A 176 -27.96 -11.16 -11.38
N GLN A 177 -27.22 -12.25 -11.53
CA GLN A 177 -27.14 -13.02 -12.78
C GLN A 177 -28.51 -13.50 -13.29
N PRO A 178 -29.43 -14.01 -12.45
CA PRO A 178 -30.74 -14.44 -12.90
C PRO A 178 -31.60 -13.32 -13.50
N HIS A 179 -31.32 -12.06 -13.15
CA HIS A 179 -32.07 -10.88 -13.56
C HIS A 179 -31.34 -10.04 -14.60
N ARG A 180 -30.25 -10.56 -15.20
CA ARG A 180 -29.39 -9.82 -16.12
C ARG A 180 -30.16 -9.19 -17.28
N GLU A 181 -31.00 -9.97 -17.94
CA GLU A 181 -31.78 -9.53 -19.11
C GLU A 181 -32.83 -8.48 -18.74
N ASP A 182 -33.53 -8.68 -17.61
CA ASP A 182 -34.54 -7.74 -17.12
C ASP A 182 -33.91 -6.39 -16.75
N LEU A 183 -32.80 -6.42 -16.01
CA LEU A 183 -32.07 -5.21 -15.60
C LEU A 183 -31.55 -4.43 -16.82
N ARG A 184 -31.03 -5.11 -17.84
CA ARG A 184 -30.62 -4.47 -19.10
C ARG A 184 -31.80 -3.83 -19.82
N ARG A 185 -32.91 -4.56 -19.93
CA ARG A 185 -34.12 -4.08 -20.61
C ARG A 185 -34.68 -2.82 -19.97
N TYR A 186 -34.82 -2.81 -18.65
CA TYR A 186 -35.32 -1.64 -17.92
C TYR A 186 -34.36 -0.46 -17.97
N ALA A 187 -33.04 -0.69 -17.94
CA ALA A 187 -32.06 0.38 -18.07
C ALA A 187 -32.16 1.09 -19.43
N VAL A 188 -32.28 0.33 -20.53
CA VAL A 188 -32.46 0.89 -21.88
C VAL A 188 -33.79 1.66 -21.99
N GLN A 189 -34.84 1.18 -21.33
CA GLN A 189 -36.13 1.87 -21.30
C GLN A 189 -36.02 3.21 -20.56
N LEU A 190 -35.42 3.22 -19.37
CA LEU A 190 -35.23 4.44 -18.59
C LEU A 190 -34.35 5.48 -19.31
N GLU A 191 -33.29 5.06 -20.01
CA GLU A 191 -32.48 5.99 -20.81
C GLU A 191 -33.27 6.63 -21.95
N ARG A 192 -34.14 5.86 -22.61
CA ARG A 192 -35.02 6.37 -23.66
C ARG A 192 -36.02 7.38 -23.11
N ASP A 193 -36.66 7.05 -21.99
CA ASP A 193 -37.63 7.93 -21.33
C ASP A 193 -36.96 9.24 -20.89
N LEU A 194 -35.75 9.18 -20.30
CA LEU A 194 -34.98 10.37 -19.91
C LEU A 194 -34.61 11.27 -21.10
N THR A 195 -34.29 10.66 -22.24
CA THR A 195 -33.91 11.39 -23.47
C THR A 195 -35.13 12.05 -24.13
N LEU A 196 -36.32 11.48 -23.96
CA LEU A 196 -37.57 12.04 -24.46
C LEU A 196 -38.06 13.20 -23.60
N ASP A 197 -37.97 13.08 -22.27
CA ASP A 197 -38.31 14.16 -21.34
C ASP A 197 -37.38 15.38 -21.50
N ALA A 198 -36.08 15.16 -21.69
CA ALA A 198 -35.11 16.24 -21.91
C ALA A 198 -35.30 17.01 -23.24
N ARG A 199 -36.10 16.47 -24.18
CA ARG A 199 -36.45 17.14 -25.45
C ARG A 199 -37.83 17.81 -25.41
N GLY A 200 -38.61 17.56 -24.37
CA GLY A 200 -39.97 18.11 -24.20
C GLY A 200 -40.02 19.45 -23.46
N ASP A 201 -38.92 19.87 -22.81
CA ASP A 201 -38.85 21.09 -21.99
C ASP A 201 -38.27 22.31 -22.75
N ASP A 202 -38.03 22.17 -24.06
CA ASP A 202 -37.43 23.20 -24.93
C ASP A 202 -38.45 23.72 -25.98
N SER A 203 -39.75 23.67 -25.67
CA SER A 203 -40.86 24.17 -26.51
C SER A 203 -41.64 25.30 -25.85
#